data_AF-A0A6B2KPY3-F1
#
_entry.id   AF-A0A6B2KPY3-F1
#
_cell.length_a   1.000
_cell.length_b   1.000
_cell.length_c   1.000
_cell.angle_alpha   90.00
_cell.angle_beta   90.00
_cell.angle_gamma   90.00
#
_symmetry.space_group_name_H-M   'P 1'
#
loop_
_entity.id
_entity.type
_entity.pdbx_description
1 polymer ?
#
loop_
_entity_poly.entity_id
_entity_poly.type
_entity_poly.pdbx_seq_one_letter_code
_entity_poly.pdbx_strand_id
1 'polypeptide(L)' 'MSTVELTPELLAFVTLRLRHAVSNGRYLTPELLSQSIEEYTERAEVPDATLPQASGQ' A
#
# COMPACT_ATOMS: atom_id res chain seq x y z
N MET A 1 -10.58 -5.01 -17.86
CA MET A 1 -10.12 -4.06 -16.84
C MET A 1 -10.68 -4.52 -15.52
N SER A 2 -9.85 -5.02 -14.61
CA SER A 2 -10.28 -5.39 -13.26
C SER A 2 -10.52 -4.10 -12.47
N THR A 3 -11.72 -3.93 -11.94
CA THR A 3 -12.04 -2.80 -11.05
C THR A 3 -11.44 -3.08 -9.68
N VAL A 4 -10.53 -2.22 -9.22
CA VAL A 4 -9.99 -2.29 -7.86
C VAL A 4 -11.06 -1.78 -6.89
N GLU A 5 -11.45 -2.61 -5.93
CA GLU A 5 -12.31 -2.15 -4.83
C GLU A 5 -11.49 -1.34 -3.84
N LEU A 6 -11.91 -0.09 -3.60
CA LEU A 6 -11.28 0.81 -2.65
C LEU A 6 -11.70 0.46 -1.23
N THR A 7 -11.03 -0.51 -0.62
CA THR A 7 -11.26 -0.85 0.79
C THR A 7 -10.70 0.24 1.71
N PRO A 8 -11.19 0.34 2.97
CA PRO A 8 -10.64 1.28 3.96
C PRO A 8 -9.13 1.13 4.18
N GLU A 9 -8.60 -0.09 4.12
CA GLU A 9 -7.19 -0.40 4.31
C GLU A 9 -6.35 0.11 3.14
N LEU A 10 -6.80 -0.12 1.89
CA LEU A 10 -6.16 0.41 0.69
C LEU A 10 -6.16 1.95 0.72
N LEU A 11 -7.27 2.57 1.10
CA LEU A 11 -7.37 4.03 1.25
C LEU A 11 -6.40 4.57 2.30
N ALA A 12 -6.27 3.90 3.44
CA ALA A 12 -5.33 4.29 4.49
C ALA A 12 -3.87 4.18 4.01
N PHE A 13 -3.53 3.08 3.32
CA PHE A 13 -2.20 2.86 2.75
C PHE A 13 -1.83 3.92 1.72
N VAL A 14 -2.71 4.15 0.74
CA VAL A 14 -2.52 5.17 -0.31
C VAL A 14 -2.38 6.55 0.32
N THR A 15 -3.23 6.90 1.28
CA THR A 15 -3.16 8.20 1.97
C THR A 15 -1.83 8.39 2.69
N LEU A 16 -1.29 7.35 3.32
CA LEU A 16 0.02 7.40 3.97
C LEU A 16 1.15 7.62 2.95
N ARG A 17 1.15 6.88 1.83
CA ARG A 17 2.15 7.02 0.75
C ARG A 17 2.12 8.42 0.14
N LEU A 18 0.93 8.94 -0.17
CA LEU A 18 0.77 10.28 -0.75
C LEU A 18 1.21 11.37 0.24
N ARG A 19 0.84 11.26 1.52
CA ARG A 19 1.29 12.20 2.56
C ARG A 19 2.81 12.22 2.68
N HIS A 20 3.45 11.04 2.66
CA HIS A 20 4.90 10.93 2.69
C HIS A 20 5.53 11.59 1.45
N ALA A 21 4.98 11.36 0.25
CA ALA A 21 5.47 11.99 -0.97
C ALA A 21 5.41 13.53 -0.90
N VAL A 22 4.27 14.10 -0.49
CA VAL A 22 4.10 15.55 -0.31
C VAL A 22 5.08 16.10 0.72
N SER A 23 5.25 15.41 1.85
CA SER A 23 6.16 15.85 2.92
C SER A 23 7.63 15.87 2.47
N ASN A 24 7.98 15.07 1.46
CA ASN A 24 9.32 15.03 0.84
C ASN A 24 9.41 15.93 -0.41
N GLY A 25 8.45 16.83 -0.64
CA GLY A 25 8.45 17.75 -1.78
C GLY A 25 8.21 17.08 -3.14
N ARG A 26 7.66 15.86 -3.15
CA ARG A 26 7.30 15.16 -4.40
C ARG A 26 5.89 15.56 -4.84
N TYR A 27 5.73 15.77 -6.14
CA TYR A 27 4.42 15.99 -6.73
C TYR A 27 3.59 14.71 -6.72
N LEU A 28 2.29 14.86 -6.44
CA LEU A 28 1.33 13.77 -6.58
C LEU A 28 0.96 13.64 -8.05
N THR A 29 1.21 12.47 -8.63
CA THR A 29 0.86 12.16 -10.02
C THR A 29 -0.05 10.93 -10.08
N PRO A 30 -0.84 10.76 -11.15
CA PRO A 30 -1.64 9.55 -11.36
C PRO A 30 -0.79 8.27 -11.33
N GLU A 31 0.45 8.32 -11.83
CA GLU A 31 1.36 7.17 -11.84
C GLU A 31 1.78 6.76 -10.43
N LEU A 32 2.04 7.74 -9.55
CA LEU A 32 2.35 7.46 -8.14
C LEU A 32 1.17 6.81 -7.41
N LEU A 33 -0.05 7.24 -7.73
CA LEU A 33 -1.27 6.64 -7.20
C LEU A 33 -1.42 5.19 -7.70
N SER A 34 -1.28 4.95 -9.00
CA SER A 34 -1.35 3.61 -9.60
C SER A 34 -0.31 2.67 -9.00
N GLN A 35 0.95 3.11 -8.86
CA GLN A 35 2.01 2.33 -8.23
C GLN A 35 1.70 1.99 -6.77
N SER A 36 1.10 2.92 -6.02
CA SER A 36 0.74 2.68 -4.62
C SER A 36 -0.37 1.64 -4.48
N ILE A 37 -1.32 1.62 -5.43
CA ILE A 37 -2.40 0.63 -5.47
C ILE A 37 -1.86 -0.75 -5.87
N GLU A 38 -0.98 -0.79 -6.87
CA GLU A 38 -0.32 -2.02 -7.32
C GLU A 38 0.52 -2.64 -6.20
N GLU A 39 1.38 -1.85 -5.55
CA GLU A 39 2.20 -2.31 -4.41
C GLU A 39 1.36 -2.86 -3.26
N TYR A 40 0.22 -2.22 -2.96
CA TYR A 40 -0.70 -2.74 -1.93
C TYR A 40 -1.30 -4.09 -2.35
N THR A 41 -1.70 -4.20 -3.61
CA THR A 41 -2.31 -5.41 -4.16
C THR A 41 -1.31 -6.56 -4.17
N GLU A 42 -0.08 -6.33 -4.64
CA GLU A 42 1.01 -7.32 -4.59
C GLU A 42 1.31 -7.78 -3.15
N ARG A 43 1.33 -6.84 -2.19
CA ARG A 43 1.52 -7.18 -0.77
C ARG A 43 0.36 -7.95 -0.17
N ALA A 44 -0.87 -7.68 -0.60
CA ALA A 44 -2.06 -8.37 -0.14
C ALA A 44 -2.20 -9.78 -0.75
N GLU A 45 -1.68 -9.99 -1.95
CA GLU A 45 -1.66 -11.28 -2.65
C GLU A 45 -0.54 -12.21 -2.20
N VAL A 46 0.49 -11.69 -1.53
CA VAL A 46 1.49 -12.52 -0.83
C VAL A 46 0.98 -12.80 0.59
N PRO A 47 0.41 -14.00 0.87
CA PRO A 47 0.10 -14.37 2.24
C PRO A 47 1.41 -14.38 3.01
N ASP A 48 1.40 -13.66 4.12
CA ASP A 48 2.48 -13.55 5.07
C ASP A 48 3.14 -14.90 5.35
N ALA A 49 4.27 -15.18 4.68
CA ALA A 49 5.05 -16.38 4.90
C ALA A 49 6.11 -16.17 5.98
N THR A 50 6.23 -14.98 6.59
CA THR A 50 7.29 -14.73 7.58
C THR A 50 7.09 -13.48 8.44
N LEU A 51 5.99 -13.37 9.17
CA LEU A 51 6.06 -12.78 10.50
C LEU A 51 6.74 -13.82 11.41
N PRO A 52 7.95 -13.56 11.95
CA PRO A 52 8.48 -14.40 13.00
C PRO A 52 7.48 -14.36 14.15
N GLN A 53 6.76 -15.46 14.35
CA GLN A 53 6.01 -15.67 15.57
C GLN A 53 7.02 -15.53 16.70
N ALA A 54 6.82 -14.53 17.56
CA ALA A 54 7.55 -14.41 18.80
C ALA A 54 7.42 -15.75 19.53
N SER A 55 8.50 -16.54 19.50
CA SER A 55 8.63 -17.73 20.33
C SER A 55 8.74 -17.22 21.77
N GLY A 56 7.59 -17.22 22.44
CA GLY A 56 7.45 -16.95 23.85
C GLY A 56 6.70 -18.09 24.52
N GLN A 57 7.39 -19.22 24.69
CA GLN A 57 7.21 -20.15 25.82
C GLN A 57 8.58 -20.64 26.27
#